data_AF-A0A525I3C7-F1
#
_entry.id   AF-A0A525I3C7-F1
#
_cell.length_a   1.000
_cell.length_b   1.000
_cell.length_c   1.000
_cell.angle_alpha   90.00
_cell.angle_beta   90.00
_cell.angle_gamma   90.00
#
_symmetry.space_group_name_H-M   'P 1'
#
loop_
_entity.id
_entity.type
_entity.pdbx_description
1 polymer ?
#
loop_
_entity_poly.entity_id
_entity_poly.type
_entity_poly.pdbx_seq_one_letter_code
_entity_poly.pdbx_strand_id
1 'polypeptide(L)'
;MLTPPQLRAARALLGIDQRRLAEWAGVSLPTIQRMEASDGYVRGVVESLTRVVAALEREGIELIRENEISAGGGRGVRLRDPTPPALRDGSPREVAEAPVD
;
A
#
# COMPACT_ATOMS: atom_id res chain seq x y z
N MET A 1 7.75 -5.69 -8.94
CA MET A 1 7.45 -6.92 -8.18
C MET A 1 7.69 -6.70 -6.70
N LEU A 2 6.79 -7.16 -5.82
CA LEU A 2 6.85 -7.01 -4.36
C LEU A 2 7.86 -7.99 -3.73
N THR A 3 8.51 -7.59 -2.64
CA THR A 3 9.38 -8.47 -1.84
C THR A 3 8.76 -8.78 -0.46
N PRO A 4 9.09 -9.92 0.17
CA PRO A 4 8.63 -10.24 1.53
C PRO A 4 9.01 -9.18 2.58
N PRO A 5 10.22 -8.59 2.58
CA PRO A 5 10.54 -7.46 3.47
C PRO A 5 9.62 -6.25 3.25
N GLN A 6 9.29 -5.90 2.00
CA GLN A 6 8.33 -4.81 1.72
C GLN A 6 6.93 -5.15 2.27
N LEU A 7 6.48 -6.40 2.15
CA LEU A 7 5.19 -6.83 2.68
C LEU A 7 5.13 -6.72 4.21
N ARG A 8 6.17 -7.21 4.92
CA ARG A 8 6.27 -7.11 6.37
C ARG A 8 6.36 -5.66 6.85
N ALA A 9 7.16 -4.83 6.16
CA ALA A 9 7.30 -3.42 6.48
C ALA A 9 5.97 -2.65 6.30
N ALA A 10 5.23 -2.93 5.23
CA ALA A 10 3.92 -2.33 5.00
C ALA A 10 2.93 -2.65 6.13
N ARG A 11 2.88 -3.91 6.58
CA ARG A 11 2.07 -4.27 7.74
C ARG A 11 2.51 -3.58 9.03
N ALA A 12 3.81 -3.49 9.26
CA ALA A 12 4.36 -2.82 10.43
C ALA A 12 3.98 -1.34 10.47
N LEU A 13 4.05 -0.64 9.33
CA LEU A 13 3.62 0.75 9.20
C LEU A 13 2.11 0.93 9.46
N LEU A 14 1.30 -0.03 9.03
CA LEU A 14 -0.15 -0.03 9.26
C LEU A 14 -0.55 -0.54 10.66
N GLY A 15 0.39 -1.04 11.46
CA GLY A 15 0.12 -1.59 12.79
C GLY A 15 -0.76 -2.84 12.78
N ILE A 16 -0.71 -3.65 11.72
CA ILE A 16 -1.59 -4.83 11.56
C ILE A 16 -0.85 -6.17 11.48
N ASP A 17 -1.55 -7.22 11.88
CA ASP A 17 -1.09 -8.61 11.75
C ASP A 17 -1.37 -9.20 10.36
N GLN A 18 -0.92 -10.45 10.13
CA GLN A 18 -1.14 -11.16 8.86
C GLN A 18 -2.61 -11.47 8.60
N ARG A 19 -3.41 -11.71 9.64
CA ARG A 19 -4.83 -12.07 9.51
C ARG A 19 -5.62 -10.88 9.00
N ARG A 20 -5.36 -9.70 9.56
CA ARG A 20 -6.00 -8.47 9.14
C ARG A 20 -5.66 -8.12 7.69
N LEU A 21 -4.41 -8.31 7.26
CA LEU A 21 -4.04 -8.14 5.86
C LEU A 21 -4.78 -9.13 4.95
N ALA A 22 -4.90 -10.39 5.37
CA ALA A 22 -5.60 -11.42 4.61
C ALA A 22 -7.09 -11.05 4.40
N GLU A 23 -7.75 -10.56 5.46
CA GLU A 23 -9.11 -10.03 5.40
C GLU A 23 -9.24 -8.87 4.41
N TRP A 24 -8.39 -7.85 4.52
CA TRP A 24 -8.42 -6.68 3.63
C TRP A 24 -8.17 -7.01 2.15
N ALA A 25 -7.32 -7.99 1.89
CA ALA A 25 -7.01 -8.46 0.54
C ALA A 25 -7.99 -9.52 0.02
N GLY A 26 -8.89 -10.04 0.87
CA GLY A 26 -9.80 -11.14 0.50
C GLY A 26 -9.06 -12.41 0.09
N VAL A 27 -7.91 -12.70 0.73
CA VAL A 27 -7.12 -13.92 0.51
C VAL A 27 -7.04 -14.74 1.80
N SER A 28 -6.60 -16.00 1.73
CA SER A 28 -6.44 -16.83 2.93
C SER A 28 -5.18 -16.46 3.72
N LEU A 29 -5.22 -16.61 5.06
CA LEU A 29 -4.04 -16.40 5.92
C LEU A 29 -2.80 -17.20 5.47
N PRO A 30 -2.90 -18.49 5.07
CA PRO A 30 -1.76 -19.23 4.52
C PRO A 30 -1.16 -18.60 3.27
N THR A 31 -1.95 -17.88 2.47
CA THR A 31 -1.44 -17.14 1.31
C THR A 31 -0.51 -16.02 1.76
N ILE A 32 -0.91 -15.20 2.73
CA ILE A 32 -0.06 -14.14 3.31
C ILE A 32 1.21 -14.75 3.93
N GLN A 33 1.08 -15.84 4.70
CA GLN A 33 2.23 -16.52 5.31
C GLN A 33 3.25 -17.00 4.25
N ARG A 34 2.79 -17.63 3.16
CA ARG A 34 3.68 -18.04 2.06
C ARG A 34 4.33 -16.85 1.36
N MET A 35 3.60 -15.75 1.16
CA MET A 35 4.15 -14.54 0.56
C MET A 35 5.27 -13.95 1.43
N GLU A 36 5.09 -13.91 2.76
CA GLU A 36 6.11 -13.40 3.69
C GLU A 36 7.31 -14.34 3.88
N ALA A 37 7.13 -15.64 3.66
CA ALA A 37 8.18 -16.65 3.76
C ALA A 37 8.91 -16.91 2.42
N SER A 38 8.52 -16.25 1.33
CA SER A 38 9.16 -16.42 0.02
C SER A 38 10.60 -15.89 0.02
N ASP A 39 11.47 -16.47 -0.81
CA ASP A 39 12.82 -15.93 -1.05
C ASP A 39 12.84 -14.99 -2.27
N GLY A 40 13.50 -13.84 -2.12
CA GLY A 40 13.61 -12.82 -3.16
C GLY A 40 12.29 -12.08 -3.40
N TYR A 41 11.60 -12.40 -4.50
CA TYR A 41 10.30 -11.82 -4.83
C TYR A 41 9.17 -12.69 -4.32
N VAL A 42 8.05 -12.08 -3.94
CA VAL A 42 6.83 -12.82 -3.63
C VAL A 42 6.40 -13.60 -4.87
N ARG A 43 6.39 -14.94 -4.76
CA ARG A 43 5.94 -15.85 -5.81
C ARG A 43 4.53 -16.34 -5.48
N GLY A 44 3.66 -16.40 -6.49
CA GLY A 44 2.29 -16.88 -6.30
C GLY A 44 1.37 -16.55 -7.46
N VAL A 45 0.08 -16.83 -7.27
CA VAL A 45 -0.99 -16.47 -8.21
C VAL A 45 -1.04 -14.94 -8.33
N VAL A 46 -0.85 -14.43 -9.56
CA VAL A 46 -0.79 -12.99 -9.86
C VAL A 46 -2.01 -12.26 -9.28
N GLU A 47 -3.19 -12.85 -9.40
CA GLU A 47 -4.43 -12.27 -8.87
C GLU A 47 -4.41 -12.04 -7.35
N SER A 48 -3.86 -12.99 -6.58
CA SER A 48 -3.72 -12.82 -5.13
C SER A 48 -2.73 -11.72 -4.79
N LEU A 49 -1.62 -11.63 -5.53
CA LEU A 49 -0.63 -10.57 -5.33
C LEU A 49 -1.24 -9.20 -5.61
N THR A 50 -1.97 -9.05 -6.71
CA THR A 50 -2.67 -7.80 -7.06
C THR A 50 -3.64 -7.37 -5.97
N ARG A 51 -4.42 -8.30 -5.42
CA ARG A 51 -5.34 -8.00 -4.31
C ARG A 51 -4.64 -7.54 -3.04
N VAL A 52 -3.50 -8.15 -2.70
CA VAL A 52 -2.70 -7.74 -1.54
C VAL A 52 -2.11 -6.35 -1.74
N VAL A 53 -1.55 -6.05 -2.91
CA VAL A 53 -1.01 -4.71 -3.24
C VAL A 53 -2.11 -3.65 -3.17
N ALA A 54 -3.27 -3.91 -3.80
CA ALA A 54 -4.40 -2.99 -3.79
C ALA A 54 -4.94 -2.73 -2.38
N ALA A 55 -4.95 -3.75 -1.51
CA ALA A 55 -5.34 -3.58 -0.11
C ALA A 55 -4.37 -2.66 0.64
N LEU A 56 -3.06 -2.88 0.52
CA LEU A 56 -2.05 -2.01 1.13
C LEU A 56 -2.18 -0.57 0.63
N GLU A 57 -2.34 -0.38 -0.67
CA GLU A 57 -2.52 0.95 -1.27
C GLU A 57 -3.80 1.63 -0.79
N ARG A 58 -4.92 0.92 -0.67
CA ARG A 58 -6.15 1.50 -0.15
C ARG A 58 -6.00 2.02 1.28
N GLU A 59 -5.23 1.31 2.10
CA GLU A 59 -4.98 1.68 3.51
C GLU A 59 -3.84 2.71 3.69
N GLY A 60 -3.32 3.26 2.58
CA GLY A 60 -2.37 4.38 2.63
C GLY A 60 -0.90 4.01 2.47
N ILE A 61 -0.58 2.76 2.12
CA ILE A 61 0.80 2.40 1.77
C ILE A 61 1.10 2.79 0.32
N GLU A 62 2.33 3.20 0.07
CA GLU A 62 2.93 3.34 -1.26
C GLU A 62 4.17 2.43 -1.32
N LEU A 63 4.24 1.57 -2.33
CA LEU A 63 5.33 0.61 -2.52
C LEU A 63 6.32 1.17 -3.54
N ILE A 64 7.48 1.60 -3.06
CA ILE A 64 8.55 2.16 -3.90
C ILE A 64 9.28 1.02 -4.61
N ARG A 65 9.36 1.06 -5.94
CA ARG A 65 10.08 0.07 -6.75
C ARG A 65 11.57 0.45 -6.89
N GLU A 66 12.41 -0.52 -7.22
CA GLU A 66 13.87 -0.34 -7.36
C GLU A 66 14.29 0.86 -8.22
N ASN A 67 13.59 1.09 -9.32
CA ASN A 67 13.89 2.15 -10.30
C ASN A 67 12.95 3.35 -10.20
N GLU A 68 12.18 3.44 -9.11
CA GLU A 68 11.31 4.57 -8.86
C GLU A 68 12.12 5.71 -8.24
N ILE A 69 11.81 6.96 -8.62
CA ILE A 69 12.56 8.12 -8.16
C ILE A 69 12.35 8.25 -6.64
N SER A 70 13.40 7.92 -5.91
CA SER A 70 13.50 8.03 -4.46
C SER A 70 14.88 8.59 -4.14
N ALA A 71 14.98 9.48 -3.16
CA ALA A 71 16.24 10.16 -2.83
C ALA A 71 17.39 9.19 -2.49
N GLY A 72 17.07 8.01 -1.93
CA GLY A 72 18.05 6.96 -1.62
C GLY A 72 18.12 5.82 -2.64
N GLY A 73 17.26 5.84 -3.67
CA GLY A 73 17.08 4.71 -4.59
C GLY A 73 16.53 3.44 -3.92
N GLY A 74 16.41 2.37 -4.70
CA GLY A 74 16.05 1.05 -4.20
C GLY A 74 14.58 0.89 -3.77
N ARG A 75 14.27 -0.33 -3.32
CA ARG A 75 12.92 -0.71 -2.87
C ARG A 75 12.60 -0.16 -1.50
N GLY A 76 11.37 0.33 -1.33
CA GLY A 76 10.92 0.89 -0.06
C GLY A 76 9.42 0.74 0.15
N VAL A 77 8.99 1.20 1.32
CA VAL A 77 7.59 1.31 1.69
C VAL A 77 7.41 2.67 2.34
N ARG A 78 6.41 3.43 1.89
CA ARG A 78 6.06 4.74 2.45
C ARG A 78 4.63 4.68 2.98
N LEU A 79 4.43 5.23 4.17
CA LEU A 79 3.09 5.56 4.63
C LEU A 79 2.74 6.94 4.05
N ARG A 80 1.64 7.02 3.31
CA ARG A 80 1.14 8.31 2.80
C ARG A 80 0.58 9.11 3.96
N ASP A 81 0.75 10.43 3.88
CA ASP A 81 0.03 11.32 4.78
C ASP A 81 -1.46 11.04 4.68
N PRO A 82 -2.20 11.12 5.79
CA PRO A 82 -3.65 11.02 5.78
C PRO A 82 -4.21 12.26 5.11
N THR A 83 -4.11 12.34 3.78
CA THR A 83 -4.92 13.26 3.00
C THR A 83 -6.37 12.95 3.34
N PRO A 84 -7.11 13.91 3.92
CA PRO A 84 -8.50 13.72 4.33
C PRO A 84 -9.32 13.09 3.20
N PRO A 85 -10.28 12.20 3.50
CA PRO A 85 -11.13 11.56 2.49
C PRO A 85 -11.76 12.54 1.49
N ALA A 86 -12.03 13.78 1.92
CA ALA A 86 -12.61 14.85 1.12
C ALA A 86 -11.74 15.32 -0.06
N LEU A 87 -10.43 15.01 -0.09
CA LEU A 87 -9.53 15.35 -1.21
C LEU A 87 -9.37 14.19 -2.20
N ARG A 88 -10.04 13.06 -1.96
CA ARG A 88 -9.91 11.83 -2.75
C ARG A 88 -10.98 11.71 -3.84
N ASP A 89 -12.01 12.56 -3.84
CA ASP A 89 -13.16 12.44 -4.74
C ASP A 89 -13.08 13.28 -6.02
N GLY A 90 -12.06 14.12 -6.19
CA GLY A 90 -11.88 14.91 -7.41
C GLY A 90 -13.03 15.87 -7.72
N SER A 91 -13.83 16.26 -6.72
CA SER A 91 -14.83 17.31 -6.91
C SER A 91 -14.12 18.64 -7.22
N PRO A 92 -14.54 19.39 -8.27
CA PRO A 92 -13.99 20.70 -8.55
C PRO A 92 -14.21 21.58 -7.34
N ARG A 93 -13.14 22.12 -6.76
CA ARG A 93 -13.25 23.10 -5.69
C ARG A 93 -14.09 24.26 -6.22
N GLU A 94 -15.26 24.46 -5.63
CA GLU A 94 -15.95 25.74 -5.69
C GLU A 94 -14.97 26.75 -5.10
N VAL A 95 -14.42 27.59 -5.99
CA VAL A 95 -13.51 28.67 -5.61
C VAL A 95 -14.28 29.56 -4.65
N ALA A 96 -13.91 29.52 -3.37
CA ALA A 96 -14.44 30.46 -2.41
C ALA A 96 -14.08 31.87 -2.88
N GLU A 97 -15.07 32.61 -3.39
CA GLU A 97 -14.93 34.03 -3.67
C GLU A 97 -14.52 34.71 -2.36
N ALA A 98 -13.33 35.31 -2.37
CA ALA A 98 -12.85 36.11 -1.26
C ALA A 98 -13.79 37.31 -1.06
N PRO A 99 -14.05 37.73 0.19
CA PRO A 99 -14.86 38.91 0.43
C PRO A 99 -14.14 40.12 -0.18
N VAL A 100 -14.88 40.84 -1.00
CA VAL A 100 -14.46 42.13 -1.56
C VAL A 100 -14.50 43.13 -0.40
N ASP A 101 -13.34 43.68 -0.05
CA ASP A 101 -13.22 44.88 0.79
C ASP A 101 -13.21 46.12 -0.12
#